data_AF-A0A0N0NQE3-F1
#
_entry.id   AF-A0A0N0NQE3-F1
#
_cell.length_a   1.000
_cell.length_b   1.000
_cell.length_c   1.000
_cell.angle_alpha   90.00
_cell.angle_beta   90.00
_cell.angle_gamma   90.00
#
_symmetry.space_group_name_H-M   'P 1'
#
loop_
_entity.id
_entity.type
_entity.pdbx_description
1 polymer ?
#
loop_
_entity_poly.entity_id
_entity_poly.type
_entity_poly.pdbx_seq_one_letter_code
_entity_poly.pdbx_strand_id
1 'polypeptide(L)'
;MKRKLSAQALDPRTADEATEAGVEIVDDEDLCPICVALIYAPVKTHCGHTMCAECMEKWAEVSITRQMEVVGLDDAPMTLLPSEIQSACPMCRTLTRASADQRREGALRAKYPGTYRQRQAEARTVTDDASESIETLTLYIGNTHSLVRSEMQSKNTHNWTFFVRPSRTDIIEEVQIFLVFKHPTFRKPRVIVQFPPYEIHRLGWGTFSIYANVILKAGYKWMSTEAEDTADGQQQGKLPLEWYLDFSSRGSQGRWRLKVKKEKENQEIEDAAQRESVMRSWRRQRELDPDWINPESP
;
A
#
# COMPACT_ATOMS: atom_id res chain seq x y z
N MET A 1 -18.43 -34.43 12.46
CA MET A 1 -17.24 -35.09 13.05
C MET A 1 -16.57 -34.07 13.98
N LYS A 2 -16.74 -34.22 15.30
CA LYS A 2 -16.28 -33.24 16.31
C LYS A 2 -14.79 -33.47 16.61
N ARG A 3 -13.94 -32.45 16.47
CA ARG A 3 -12.49 -32.56 16.76
C ARG A 3 -12.20 -31.95 18.14
N LYS A 4 -11.68 -32.76 19.06
CA LYS A 4 -11.11 -32.31 20.34
C LYS A 4 -9.64 -31.93 20.11
N LEU A 5 -9.20 -30.76 20.54
CA LEU A 5 -7.79 -30.36 20.60
C LEU A 5 -7.25 -30.66 22.00
N SER A 6 -6.15 -31.40 22.08
CA SER A 6 -5.50 -31.85 23.33
C SER A 6 -4.40 -30.88 23.76
N ALA A 7 -4.49 -30.34 24.98
CA ALA A 7 -3.40 -29.60 25.63
C ALA A 7 -2.49 -30.57 26.40
N GLN A 8 -1.16 -30.45 26.20
CA GLN A 8 -0.16 -31.17 26.98
C GLN A 8 0.17 -30.42 28.29
N ALA A 9 0.57 -31.21 29.28
CA ALA A 9 0.51 -30.95 30.72
C ALA A 9 1.47 -29.89 31.27
N LEU A 10 1.01 -29.13 32.27
CA LEU A 10 1.84 -28.35 33.20
C LEU A 10 1.46 -28.69 34.67
N ASP A 11 2.52 -28.71 35.48
CA ASP A 11 2.77 -29.04 36.91
C ASP A 11 1.59 -29.03 37.93
N PRO A 12 1.42 -30.09 38.76
CA PRO A 12 0.35 -30.17 39.75
C PRO A 12 0.78 -29.56 41.08
N ARG A 13 0.51 -28.26 41.33
CA ARG A 13 0.54 -27.71 42.70
C ARG A 13 -0.15 -26.36 42.96
N THR A 14 -1.14 -25.99 42.16
CA THR A 14 -2.10 -24.90 42.45
C THR A 14 -3.51 -25.36 42.04
N ALA A 15 -4.02 -26.38 42.72
CA ALA A 15 -5.25 -27.10 42.38
C ALA A 15 -6.40 -26.84 43.37
N ASP A 16 -6.50 -25.63 43.91
CA ASP A 16 -7.71 -25.17 44.60
C ASP A 16 -8.05 -23.78 44.06
N GLU A 17 -9.28 -23.63 43.56
CA GLU A 17 -9.89 -22.43 42.96
C GLU A 17 -9.66 -22.14 41.46
N ALA A 18 -9.51 -23.16 40.61
CA ALA A 18 -9.83 -23.04 39.18
C ALA A 18 -11.17 -23.73 38.91
N THR A 19 -12.24 -22.93 39.01
CA THR A 19 -13.61 -23.27 38.59
C THR A 19 -13.66 -24.10 37.32
N GLU A 20 -14.43 -25.19 37.34
CA GLU A 20 -14.81 -26.03 36.21
C GLU A 20 -15.22 -25.20 34.98
N ALA A 21 -14.28 -24.92 34.09
CA ALA A 21 -14.60 -24.43 32.76
C ALA A 21 -15.02 -25.65 31.93
N GLY A 22 -16.32 -25.96 31.93
CA GLY A 22 -16.90 -26.88 30.97
C GLY A 22 -16.46 -26.47 29.57
N VAL A 23 -15.92 -27.41 28.79
CA VAL A 23 -15.48 -27.14 27.41
C VAL A 23 -16.72 -26.78 26.58
N GLU A 24 -16.93 -25.49 26.37
CA GLU A 24 -17.98 -24.96 25.51
C GLU A 24 -17.70 -25.41 24.08
N ILE A 25 -18.62 -26.21 23.51
CA ILE A 25 -18.52 -26.65 22.13
C ILE A 25 -19.12 -25.55 21.25
N VAL A 26 -18.26 -24.83 20.54
CA VAL A 26 -18.66 -23.79 19.60
C VAL A 26 -19.30 -24.42 18.35
N ASP A 27 -20.40 -23.83 17.89
CA ASP A 27 -21.07 -24.23 16.65
C ASP A 27 -20.28 -23.78 15.42
N ASP A 28 -20.30 -24.56 14.34
CA ASP A 28 -19.59 -24.24 13.10
C ASP A 28 -20.06 -22.88 12.50
N GLU A 29 -21.31 -22.49 12.70
CA GLU A 29 -21.85 -21.18 12.25
C GLU A 29 -21.29 -19.99 13.04
N ASP A 30 -20.73 -20.23 14.22
CA ASP A 30 -20.17 -19.21 15.12
C ASP A 30 -18.63 -19.15 15.05
N LEU A 31 -18.03 -19.94 14.14
CA LEU A 31 -16.61 -19.91 13.83
C LEU A 31 -16.29 -18.86 12.76
N CYS A 32 -15.19 -18.17 12.96
CA CYS A 32 -14.63 -17.26 11.96
C CYS A 32 -14.12 -18.07 10.77
N PRO A 33 -14.49 -17.73 9.52
CA PRO A 33 -14.05 -18.49 8.35
C PRO A 33 -12.55 -18.35 8.06
N ILE A 34 -11.86 -17.39 8.70
CA ILE A 34 -10.43 -17.13 8.49
C ILE A 34 -9.60 -17.87 9.54
N CYS A 35 -9.86 -17.64 10.83
CA CYS A 35 -9.07 -18.22 11.92
C CYS A 35 -9.66 -19.51 12.50
N VAL A 36 -10.87 -19.91 12.08
CA VAL A 36 -11.56 -21.15 12.50
C VAL A 36 -11.74 -21.25 14.02
N ALA A 37 -11.81 -20.11 14.69
CA ALA A 37 -12.09 -19.97 16.12
C ALA A 37 -13.38 -19.19 16.33
N LEU A 38 -13.93 -19.18 17.55
CA LEU A 38 -15.09 -18.36 17.91
C LEU A 38 -14.89 -16.92 17.45
N ILE A 39 -15.88 -16.37 16.74
CA ILE A 39 -15.82 -15.00 16.23
C ILE A 39 -15.71 -14.03 17.41
N TYR A 40 -14.67 -13.20 17.39
CA TYR A 40 -14.40 -12.17 18.39
C TYR A 40 -14.46 -10.79 17.73
N ALA A 41 -15.12 -9.82 18.38
CA ALA A 41 -15.40 -8.49 17.81
C ALA A 41 -15.90 -8.59 16.36
N PRO A 42 -17.06 -9.24 16.11
CA PRO A 42 -17.55 -9.54 14.77
C PRO A 42 -17.68 -8.27 13.92
N VAL A 43 -17.21 -8.36 12.68
CA VAL A 43 -17.50 -7.39 11.63
C VAL A 43 -18.33 -8.03 10.54
N LYS A 44 -19.31 -7.28 10.06
CA LYS A 44 -20.18 -7.65 8.95
C LYS A 44 -19.85 -6.81 7.73
N THR A 45 -19.52 -7.50 6.65
CA THR A 45 -19.32 -6.91 5.33
C THR A 45 -20.66 -6.57 4.67
N HIS A 46 -20.71 -5.58 3.78
CA HIS A 46 -21.95 -5.25 3.04
C HIS A 46 -22.43 -6.39 2.13
N CYS A 47 -21.54 -7.30 1.73
CA CYS A 47 -21.93 -8.52 1.02
C CYS A 47 -22.53 -9.62 1.93
N GLY A 48 -22.63 -9.37 3.25
CA GLY A 48 -23.33 -10.22 4.20
C GLY A 48 -22.47 -11.20 4.99
N HIS A 49 -21.17 -11.31 4.70
CA HIS A 49 -20.26 -12.21 5.40
C HIS A 49 -19.78 -11.62 6.73
N THR A 50 -19.63 -12.49 7.73
CA THR A 50 -19.20 -12.13 9.09
C THR A 50 -17.90 -12.83 9.47
N MET A 51 -16.99 -12.13 10.13
CA MET A 51 -15.71 -12.64 10.61
C MET A 51 -15.19 -11.76 11.77
N CYS A 52 -14.05 -12.11 12.38
CA CYS A 52 -13.43 -11.27 13.41
C CYS A 52 -12.93 -9.94 12.81
N ALA A 53 -13.00 -8.85 13.59
CA ALA A 53 -12.44 -7.55 13.19
C ALA A 53 -10.96 -7.66 12.78
N GLU A 54 -10.12 -8.24 13.64
CA GLU A 54 -8.69 -8.42 13.35
C GLU A 54 -8.42 -9.26 12.10
N CYS A 55 -9.23 -10.29 11.84
CA CYS A 55 -9.07 -11.12 10.64
C CYS A 55 -9.42 -10.34 9.38
N MET A 56 -10.46 -9.49 9.43
CA MET A 56 -10.80 -8.61 8.32
C MET A 56 -9.74 -7.52 8.13
N GLU A 57 -9.17 -6.98 9.20
CA GLU A 57 -8.09 -5.99 9.14
C GLU A 57 -6.84 -6.56 8.46
N LYS A 58 -6.34 -7.71 8.91
CA LYS A 58 -5.23 -8.44 8.29
C LYS A 58 -5.53 -8.80 6.84
N TRP A 59 -6.77 -9.18 6.53
CA TRP A 59 -7.16 -9.46 5.15
C TRP A 59 -7.19 -8.19 4.29
N ALA A 60 -7.68 -7.08 4.84
CA ALA A 60 -7.66 -5.79 4.18
C ALA A 60 -6.22 -5.34 3.89
N GLU A 61 -5.26 -5.63 4.77
CA GLU A 61 -3.82 -5.40 4.50
C GLU A 61 -3.35 -6.06 3.20
N VAL A 62 -3.69 -7.33 2.99
CA VAL A 62 -3.29 -8.09 1.79
C VAL A 62 -4.16 -7.75 0.57
N SER A 63 -5.39 -7.30 0.77
CA SER A 63 -6.34 -7.03 -0.31
C SER A 63 -6.22 -5.64 -0.93
N ILE A 64 -5.70 -4.65 -0.21
CA ILE A 64 -5.61 -3.25 -0.70
C ILE A 64 -4.61 -3.11 -1.85
N THR A 65 -3.55 -3.92 -1.84
CA THR A 65 -2.41 -3.80 -2.77
C THR A 65 -2.66 -4.29 -4.18
N ARG A 66 -3.87 -4.79 -4.50
CA ARG A 66 -4.17 -5.41 -5.81
C ARG A 66 -4.90 -4.52 -6.82
N GLN A 67 -5.25 -3.28 -6.51
CA GLN A 67 -6.20 -2.52 -7.33
C GLN A 67 -5.65 -1.14 -7.70
N MET A 68 -4.87 -1.09 -8.78
CA MET A 68 -4.68 0.15 -9.55
C MET A 68 -6.00 0.51 -10.24
N GLU A 69 -6.54 1.68 -9.92
CA GLU A 69 -7.74 2.21 -10.57
C GLU A 69 -7.36 3.28 -11.58
N VAL A 70 -7.78 3.15 -12.85
CA VAL A 70 -7.55 4.18 -13.87
C VAL A 70 -8.49 5.36 -13.57
N VAL A 71 -7.91 6.52 -13.30
CA VAL A 71 -8.64 7.77 -12.96
C VAL A 71 -8.28 8.88 -13.95
N GLY A 72 -9.16 9.89 -14.07
CA GLY A 72 -8.88 11.07 -14.89
C GLY A 72 -7.74 11.90 -14.33
N LEU A 73 -7.05 12.68 -15.17
CA LEU A 73 -5.90 13.53 -14.79
C LEU A 73 -6.26 14.60 -13.73
N ASP A 74 -7.54 14.93 -13.57
CA ASP A 74 -8.05 15.91 -12.60
C ASP A 74 -8.38 15.31 -11.22
N ASP A 75 -8.17 13.99 -10.99
CA ASP A 75 -8.37 13.35 -9.67
C ASP A 75 -7.33 13.88 -8.68
N ALA A 76 -7.77 14.73 -7.76
CA ALA A 76 -6.91 15.25 -6.69
C ALA A 76 -6.73 14.19 -5.59
N PRO A 77 -5.56 14.15 -4.90
CA PRO A 77 -5.36 13.28 -3.75
C PRO A 77 -6.34 13.63 -2.63
N MET A 78 -7.44 12.88 -2.51
CA MET A 78 -8.26 12.90 -1.29
C MET A 78 -7.66 11.95 -0.26
N THR A 79 -7.35 12.48 0.92
CA THR A 79 -7.10 11.68 2.13
C THR A 79 -8.42 11.09 2.59
N LEU A 80 -8.77 9.91 2.05
CA LEU A 80 -9.93 9.17 2.55
C LEU A 80 -9.63 8.66 3.96
N LEU A 81 -10.64 8.72 4.83
CA LEU A 81 -10.52 8.19 6.18
C LEU A 81 -10.30 6.67 6.12
N PRO A 82 -9.58 6.05 7.08
CA PRO A 82 -9.31 4.61 7.08
C PRO A 82 -10.56 3.73 6.93
N SER A 83 -11.72 4.23 7.38
CA SER A 83 -13.03 3.58 7.32
C SER A 83 -13.69 3.60 5.92
N GLU A 84 -13.17 4.38 4.97
CA GLU A 84 -13.66 4.49 3.58
C GLU A 84 -12.92 3.58 2.61
N ILE A 85 -11.90 2.88 3.10
CA ILE A 85 -11.09 1.96 2.31
C ILE A 85 -11.91 0.68 2.08
N GLN A 86 -12.39 0.50 0.85
CA GLN A 86 -13.02 -0.74 0.43
C GLN A 86 -11.94 -1.82 0.26
N SER A 87 -12.21 -3.03 0.74
CA SER A 87 -11.32 -4.18 0.60
C SER A 87 -12.11 -5.38 0.07
N ALA A 88 -11.46 -6.28 -0.67
CA ALA A 88 -12.15 -7.44 -1.21
C ALA A 88 -12.56 -8.36 -0.06
N CYS A 89 -13.80 -8.87 -0.08
CA CYS A 89 -14.25 -9.82 0.94
C CYS A 89 -13.46 -11.14 0.84
N PRO A 90 -12.98 -11.72 1.95
CA PRO A 90 -12.25 -13.00 1.93
C PRO A 90 -13.13 -14.18 1.48
N MET A 91 -14.45 -14.07 1.62
CA MET A 91 -15.40 -15.13 1.28
C MET A 91 -15.83 -15.09 -0.18
N CYS A 92 -16.16 -13.91 -0.71
CA CYS A 92 -16.75 -13.76 -2.04
C CYS A 92 -15.97 -12.85 -2.98
N ARG A 93 -14.84 -12.28 -2.54
CA ARG A 93 -13.98 -11.34 -3.27
C ARG A 93 -14.67 -10.05 -3.73
N THR A 94 -15.93 -9.83 -3.37
CA THR A 94 -16.65 -8.58 -3.64
C THR A 94 -16.01 -7.44 -2.85
N LEU A 95 -15.72 -6.34 -3.53
CA LEU A 95 -15.20 -5.12 -2.92
C LEU A 95 -16.24 -4.56 -1.95
N THR A 96 -15.90 -4.44 -0.67
CA THR A 96 -16.87 -4.18 0.39
C THR A 96 -16.26 -3.37 1.53
N ARG A 97 -17.12 -2.75 2.34
CA ARG A 97 -16.74 -2.18 3.64
C ARG A 97 -17.25 -3.12 4.74
N ALA A 98 -16.51 -3.17 5.85
CA ALA A 98 -16.88 -3.94 7.02
C ALA A 98 -17.28 -3.00 8.15
N SER A 99 -18.32 -3.37 8.90
CA SER A 99 -18.84 -2.61 10.03
C SER A 99 -19.00 -3.53 11.24
N ALA A 100 -18.80 -3.01 12.46
CA ALA A 100 -18.94 -3.81 13.67
C ALA A 100 -20.39 -4.33 13.85
N ASP A 101 -20.55 -5.62 14.13
CA ASP A 101 -21.84 -6.26 14.38
C ASP A 101 -22.06 -6.47 15.89
N GLN A 102 -22.43 -5.39 16.58
CA GLN A 102 -22.64 -5.41 18.03
C GLN A 102 -23.73 -6.39 18.47
N ARG A 103 -24.74 -6.64 17.62
CA ARG A 103 -25.82 -7.59 17.93
C ARG A 103 -25.26 -9.01 17.98
N ARG A 104 -24.47 -9.39 16.98
CA ARG A 104 -23.84 -10.71 16.94
C ARG A 104 -22.81 -10.86 18.05
N GLU A 105 -22.09 -9.79 18.39
CA GLU A 105 -21.16 -9.80 19.53
C GLU A 105 -21.87 -10.14 20.84
N GLY A 106 -22.99 -9.46 21.13
CA GLY A 106 -23.78 -9.71 22.33
C GLY A 106 -24.30 -11.15 22.40
N ALA A 107 -24.76 -11.70 21.27
CA ALA A 107 -25.23 -13.08 21.19
C ALA A 107 -24.10 -14.11 21.47
N LEU A 108 -22.93 -13.92 20.86
CA LEU A 108 -21.77 -14.80 21.07
C LEU A 108 -21.25 -14.75 22.50
N ARG A 109 -21.19 -13.56 23.10
CA ARG A 109 -20.76 -13.37 24.49
C ARG A 109 -21.72 -14.03 25.49
N ALA A 110 -23.02 -13.99 25.21
CA ALA A 110 -24.03 -14.65 26.04
C ALA A 110 -24.04 -16.17 25.88
N LYS A 111 -23.82 -16.67 24.65
CA LYS A 111 -23.85 -18.10 24.32
C LYS A 111 -22.56 -18.84 24.72
N TYR A 112 -21.40 -18.17 24.64
CA TYR A 112 -20.07 -18.75 24.89
C TYR A 112 -19.21 -17.85 25.80
N PRO A 113 -19.60 -17.61 27.07
CA PRO A 113 -18.93 -16.67 27.95
C PRO A 113 -17.50 -17.08 28.33
N GLY A 114 -17.19 -18.38 28.37
CA GLY A 114 -15.84 -18.89 28.65
C GLY A 114 -14.92 -18.65 27.46
N THR A 115 -15.29 -19.17 26.29
CA THR A 115 -14.49 -19.05 25.07
C THR A 115 -14.34 -17.59 24.62
N TYR A 116 -15.38 -16.76 24.78
CA TYR A 116 -15.30 -15.34 24.41
C TYR A 116 -14.27 -14.56 25.26
N ARG A 117 -14.18 -14.85 26.57
CA ARG A 117 -13.17 -14.24 27.45
C ARG A 117 -11.75 -14.65 27.05
N GLN A 118 -11.55 -15.90 26.66
CA GLN A 118 -10.26 -16.36 26.16
C GLN A 118 -9.85 -15.58 24.89
N ARG A 119 -10.76 -15.44 23.91
CA ARG A 119 -10.50 -14.66 22.70
C ARG A 119 -10.20 -13.18 23.00
N GLN A 120 -10.87 -12.61 24.00
CA GLN A 120 -10.57 -11.25 24.46
C GLN A 120 -9.16 -11.10 25.05
N ALA A 121 -8.67 -12.10 25.78
CA ALA A 121 -7.30 -12.09 26.31
C ALA A 121 -6.27 -12.20 25.18
N GLU A 122 -6.49 -13.09 24.21
CA GLU A 122 -5.64 -13.26 23.02
C GLU A 122 -5.53 -11.96 22.19
N ALA A 123 -6.65 -11.26 21.99
CA ALA A 123 -6.67 -10.00 21.24
C ALA A 123 -5.83 -8.90 21.89
N ARG A 124 -5.90 -8.75 23.22
CA ARG A 124 -5.14 -7.74 23.96
C ARG A 124 -3.64 -7.92 23.84
N THR A 125 -3.16 -9.16 23.75
CA THR A 125 -1.73 -9.42 23.57
C THR A 125 -1.23 -9.07 22.17
N VAL A 126 -2.10 -9.09 21.17
CA VAL A 126 -1.73 -8.80 19.77
C VAL A 126 -1.73 -7.29 19.48
N THR A 127 -2.62 -6.53 20.11
CA THR A 127 -2.74 -5.08 19.88
C THR A 127 -1.51 -4.28 20.33
N ASP A 128 -0.81 -4.74 21.36
CA ASP A 128 0.42 -4.08 21.85
C ASP A 128 1.61 -4.25 20.87
N ASP A 129 1.62 -5.31 20.05
CA ASP A 129 2.64 -5.58 19.03
C ASP A 129 2.28 -5.04 17.64
N ALA A 130 0.98 -4.95 17.31
CA ALA A 130 0.50 -4.55 15.98
C ALA A 130 0.37 -3.02 15.77
N SER A 131 0.46 -2.22 16.85
CA SER A 131 0.37 -0.74 16.81
C SER A 131 1.65 -0.05 16.29
N GLU A 132 2.60 -0.77 15.71
CA GLU A 132 3.78 -0.16 15.08
C GLU A 132 3.42 0.45 13.72
N SER A 133 2.78 1.62 13.78
CA SER A 133 2.62 2.67 12.75
C SER A 133 2.58 2.20 11.29
N ILE A 134 1.49 1.52 10.92
CA ILE A 134 1.14 1.30 9.51
C ILE A 134 0.39 2.54 9.01
N GLU A 135 0.93 3.17 7.98
CA GLU A 135 0.42 4.38 7.35
C GLU A 135 -0.09 4.09 5.94
N THR A 136 -1.09 4.83 5.48
CA THR A 136 -1.62 4.72 4.11
C THR A 136 -0.94 5.75 3.20
N LEU A 137 -0.51 5.31 2.01
CA LEU A 137 0.08 6.13 0.97
C LEU A 137 -0.72 5.97 -0.33
N THR A 138 -1.23 7.08 -0.86
CA THR A 138 -1.76 7.09 -2.24
C THR A 138 -0.63 7.45 -3.20
N LEU A 139 -0.52 6.74 -4.32
CA LEU A 139 0.47 6.98 -5.36
C LEU A 139 -0.22 7.02 -6.73
N TYR A 140 0.01 8.09 -7.48
CA TYR A 140 -0.45 8.20 -8.87
C TYR A 140 0.70 7.89 -9.81
N ILE A 141 0.45 7.04 -10.79
CA ILE A 141 1.38 6.75 -11.89
C ILE A 141 0.67 7.06 -13.19
N GLY A 142 1.30 7.79 -14.10
CA GLY A 142 0.60 8.20 -15.31
C GLY A 142 1.50 8.89 -16.31
N ASN A 143 0.88 9.27 -17.43
CA ASN A 143 1.53 10.10 -18.42
C ASN A 143 0.59 11.19 -18.95
N THR A 144 1.16 12.36 -19.25
CA THR A 144 0.51 13.41 -20.05
C THR A 144 1.14 13.48 -21.43
N HIS A 145 0.38 13.97 -22.39
CA HIS A 145 0.82 14.06 -23.78
C HIS A 145 0.27 15.32 -24.48
N SER A 146 1.12 15.96 -25.28
CA SER A 146 0.76 17.05 -26.20
C SER A 146 1.47 16.89 -27.55
N LEU A 147 0.79 17.29 -28.63
CA LEU A 147 1.36 17.25 -29.97
C LEU A 147 2.22 18.49 -30.22
N VAL A 148 3.46 18.28 -30.66
CA VAL A 148 4.38 19.36 -31.06
C VAL A 148 4.53 19.38 -32.57
N ARG A 149 4.50 20.58 -33.17
CA ARG A 149 4.74 20.74 -34.60
C ARG A 149 6.21 20.43 -34.91
N SER A 150 6.44 19.41 -35.72
CA SER A 150 7.78 19.03 -36.18
C SER A 150 8.21 19.99 -37.30
N GLU A 151 9.14 20.89 -37.02
CA GLU A 151 9.61 21.90 -38.00
C GLU A 151 10.47 21.31 -39.13
N MET A 152 10.96 20.08 -39.00
CA MET A 152 11.80 19.44 -40.02
C MET A 152 11.63 17.92 -40.00
N GLN A 153 10.63 17.38 -40.72
CA GLN A 153 10.47 15.95 -41.09
C GLN A 153 10.73 14.90 -39.99
N SER A 154 10.80 15.28 -38.71
CA SER A 154 11.13 14.39 -37.62
C SER A 154 9.85 13.67 -37.19
N LYS A 155 9.94 12.35 -36.98
CA LYS A 155 8.81 11.53 -36.52
C LYS A 155 8.41 11.83 -35.08
N ASN A 156 9.19 12.63 -34.34
CA ASN A 156 9.00 12.94 -32.93
C ASN A 156 7.94 14.03 -32.73
N THR A 157 6.68 13.66 -32.91
CA THR A 157 5.53 14.58 -32.85
C THR A 157 4.83 14.61 -31.49
N HIS A 158 5.18 13.69 -30.59
CA HIS A 158 4.54 13.55 -29.27
C HIS A 158 5.50 14.03 -28.19
N ASN A 159 5.16 15.13 -27.51
CA ASN A 159 5.79 15.53 -26.26
C ASN A 159 5.02 14.88 -25.12
N TRP A 160 5.69 13.98 -24.40
CA TRP A 160 5.08 13.22 -23.34
C TRP A 160 5.87 13.37 -22.03
N THR A 161 5.11 13.39 -20.94
CA THR A 161 5.63 13.42 -19.58
C THR A 161 5.14 12.17 -18.88
N PHE A 162 6.05 11.36 -18.36
CA PHE A 162 5.70 10.29 -17.43
C PHE A 162 5.96 10.78 -16.01
N PHE A 163 5.04 10.52 -15.09
CA PHE A 163 5.13 11.00 -13.71
C PHE A 163 4.74 9.91 -12.70
N VAL A 164 5.37 9.98 -11.53
CA VAL A 164 4.97 9.24 -10.33
C VAL A 164 4.73 10.25 -9.21
N ARG A 165 3.49 10.39 -8.75
CA ARG A 165 3.08 11.38 -7.75
C ARG A 165 2.61 10.67 -6.47
N PRO A 166 3.49 10.44 -5.50
CA PRO A 166 3.08 10.00 -4.18
C PRO A 166 2.40 11.14 -3.42
N SER A 167 1.41 10.82 -2.60
CA SER A 167 0.77 11.73 -1.64
C SER A 167 1.73 12.23 -0.56
N ARG A 168 2.77 11.45 -0.25
CA ARG A 168 3.85 11.78 0.67
C ARG A 168 5.20 11.55 0.02
N THR A 169 5.99 12.61 -0.08
CA THR A 169 7.34 12.58 -0.66
C THR A 169 8.42 12.43 0.42
N ASP A 170 8.07 12.64 1.69
CA ASP A 170 8.98 12.60 2.83
C ASP A 170 9.51 11.20 3.13
N ILE A 171 8.78 10.15 2.76
CA ILE A 171 9.16 8.74 2.97
C ILE A 171 9.81 8.10 1.74
N ILE A 172 9.84 8.80 0.60
CA ILE A 172 10.38 8.29 -0.67
C ILE A 172 11.84 8.70 -0.76
N GLU A 173 12.71 7.73 -1.02
CA GLU A 173 14.13 7.98 -1.24
C GLU A 173 14.39 8.36 -2.69
N GLU A 174 13.97 7.50 -3.62
CA GLU A 174 14.12 7.74 -5.05
C GLU A 174 13.13 6.93 -5.90
N VAL A 175 12.90 7.39 -7.12
CA VAL A 175 12.13 6.67 -8.14
C VAL A 175 13.06 6.34 -9.30
N GLN A 176 13.24 5.05 -9.57
CA GLN A 176 14.05 4.57 -10.70
C GLN A 176 13.13 4.22 -11.86
N ILE A 177 13.23 4.98 -12.95
CA ILE A 177 12.40 4.83 -14.15
C ILE A 177 13.20 4.09 -15.22
N PHE A 178 12.65 2.99 -15.72
CA PHE A 178 13.22 2.14 -16.74
C PHE A 178 12.38 2.22 -18.01
N LEU A 179 12.99 2.74 -19.06
CA LEU A 179 12.40 2.86 -20.39
C LEU A 179 12.79 1.63 -21.21
N VAL A 180 11.88 0.66 -21.30
CA VAL A 180 12.11 -0.57 -22.07
C VAL A 180 11.64 -0.33 -23.50
N PHE A 181 12.55 0.20 -24.33
CA PHE A 181 12.33 0.30 -25.76
C PHE A 181 13.11 -0.78 -26.52
N LYS A 182 12.46 -1.36 -27.53
CA LYS A 182 13.12 -2.21 -28.54
C LYS A 182 14.03 -1.43 -29.51
N HIS A 183 14.19 -0.10 -29.39
CA HIS A 183 14.92 0.71 -30.36
C HIS A 183 16.32 1.15 -29.86
N PRO A 184 17.40 0.94 -30.64
CA PRO A 184 18.80 1.12 -30.21
C PRO A 184 19.30 2.56 -30.02
N THR A 185 18.43 3.59 -30.03
CA THR A 185 18.85 5.01 -30.07
C THR A 185 18.92 5.74 -28.72
N PHE A 186 18.48 5.14 -27.60
CA PHE A 186 18.53 5.81 -26.30
C PHE A 186 19.71 5.36 -25.44
N ARG A 187 20.63 6.29 -25.16
CA ARG A 187 21.91 6.04 -24.48
C ARG A 187 21.83 5.91 -22.94
N LYS A 188 20.65 5.99 -22.32
CA LYS A 188 20.43 5.76 -20.87
C LYS A 188 19.01 5.22 -20.63
N PRO A 189 18.79 3.89 -20.58
CA PRO A 189 17.45 3.32 -20.39
C PRO A 189 16.95 3.45 -18.95
N ARG A 190 17.82 3.82 -18.00
CA ARG A 190 17.51 4.04 -16.59
C ARG A 190 17.68 5.51 -16.23
N VAL A 191 16.63 6.11 -15.71
CA VAL A 191 16.63 7.47 -15.14
C VAL A 191 16.30 7.35 -13.66
N ILE A 192 17.17 7.87 -12.80
CA ILE A 192 16.95 7.89 -11.35
C ILE A 192 16.53 9.31 -10.98
N VAL A 193 15.37 9.43 -10.34
CA VAL A 193 14.83 10.71 -9.89
C VAL A 193 14.69 10.67 -8.38
N GLN A 194 15.58 11.39 -7.70
CA GLN A 194 15.65 11.39 -6.23
C GLN A 194 14.72 12.44 -5.60
N PHE A 195 14.26 13.42 -6.38
CA PHE A 195 13.49 14.54 -5.87
C PHE A 195 12.16 14.72 -6.62
N PRO A 196 11.09 15.16 -5.93
CA PRO A 196 9.82 15.50 -6.57
C PRO A 196 10.03 16.63 -7.60
N PRO A 197 9.31 16.63 -8.73
CA PRO A 197 8.06 15.88 -9.01
C PRO A 197 8.19 14.46 -9.61
N TYR A 198 9.34 13.77 -9.49
CA TYR A 198 9.55 12.38 -9.96
C TYR A 198 9.00 12.12 -11.38
N GLU A 199 9.33 13.03 -12.30
CA GLU A 199 8.82 13.00 -13.68
C GLU A 199 9.94 13.05 -14.70
N ILE A 200 9.64 12.56 -15.90
CA ILE A 200 10.53 12.63 -17.06
C ILE A 200 9.76 13.21 -18.24
N HIS A 201 10.43 14.07 -18.99
CA HIS A 201 9.90 14.73 -20.19
C HIS A 201 10.70 14.29 -21.40
N ARG A 202 10.04 13.80 -22.46
CA ARG A 202 10.72 13.32 -23.67
C ARG A 202 9.85 13.52 -24.91
N LEU A 203 10.52 13.60 -26.05
CA LEU A 203 9.88 13.55 -27.37
C LEU A 203 9.90 12.12 -27.90
N GLY A 204 8.78 11.66 -28.45
CA GLY A 204 8.66 10.32 -29.01
C GLY A 204 7.56 10.23 -30.06
N TRP A 205 7.34 9.01 -30.55
CA TRP A 205 6.39 8.73 -31.63
C TRP A 205 5.62 7.42 -31.47
N GLY A 206 5.92 6.64 -30.43
CA GLY A 206 5.31 5.33 -30.19
C GLY A 206 4.95 5.13 -28.71
N THR A 207 4.06 4.15 -28.48
CA THR A 207 3.58 3.70 -27.17
C THR A 207 4.40 2.50 -26.68
N PHE A 208 4.58 2.36 -25.36
CA PHE A 208 5.45 1.33 -24.77
C PHE A 208 5.25 1.23 -23.24
N SER A 209 5.66 0.12 -22.63
CA SER A 209 5.65 -0.03 -21.17
C SER A 209 6.85 0.69 -20.53
N ILE A 210 6.56 1.47 -19.50
CA ILE A 210 7.51 2.09 -18.59
C ILE A 210 7.45 1.33 -17.27
N TYR A 211 8.61 0.90 -16.77
CA TYR A 211 8.71 0.33 -15.43
C TYR A 211 9.28 1.38 -14.48
N ALA A 212 8.72 1.51 -13.28
CA ALA A 212 9.19 2.43 -12.28
C ALA A 212 9.33 1.71 -10.93
N ASN A 213 10.52 1.72 -10.35
CA ASN A 213 10.74 1.24 -9.00
C ASN A 213 10.66 2.41 -8.03
N VAL A 214 9.73 2.37 -7.08
CA VAL A 214 9.60 3.37 -6.03
C VAL A 214 10.29 2.84 -4.78
N ILE A 215 11.36 3.53 -4.35
CA ILE A 215 12.20 3.13 -3.22
C ILE A 215 11.85 4.00 -2.01
N LEU A 216 11.54 3.36 -0.89
CA LEU A 216 11.31 4.02 0.39
C LEU A 216 12.64 4.32 1.08
N LYS A 217 12.67 5.35 1.91
CA LYS A 217 13.79 5.62 2.81
C LYS A 217 14.00 4.47 3.78
N ALA A 218 15.23 4.34 4.28
CA ALA A 218 15.55 3.47 5.41
C ALA A 218 14.57 3.73 6.58
N GLY A 219 14.11 2.64 7.22
CA GLY A 219 13.10 2.69 8.28
C GLY A 219 11.65 2.68 7.78
N TYR A 220 11.39 2.56 6.48
CA TYR A 220 10.04 2.35 5.94
C TYR A 220 9.96 1.08 5.09
N LYS A 221 8.84 0.39 5.14
CA LYS A 221 8.64 -0.88 4.43
C LYS A 221 7.29 -0.93 3.71
N TRP A 222 7.28 -1.36 2.45
CA TRP A 222 6.04 -1.57 1.73
C TRP A 222 5.30 -2.80 2.26
N MET A 223 4.00 -2.67 2.50
CA MET A 223 3.12 -3.79 2.86
C MET A 223 2.46 -4.44 1.62
N SER A 224 3.08 -4.28 0.44
CA SER A 224 2.60 -4.91 -0.80
C SER A 224 3.20 -6.28 -1.02
N THR A 225 2.39 -7.21 -1.52
CA THR A 225 2.88 -8.52 -1.99
C THR A 225 3.78 -8.40 -3.22
N GLU A 226 3.67 -7.28 -3.93
CA GLU A 226 4.48 -6.97 -5.12
C GLU A 226 5.79 -6.27 -4.74
N ALA A 227 5.98 -5.91 -3.47
CA ALA A 227 7.20 -5.26 -3.02
C ALA A 227 8.37 -6.25 -2.95
N GLU A 228 9.52 -5.76 -3.38
CA GLU A 228 10.79 -6.48 -3.44
C GLU A 228 11.83 -5.83 -2.51
N ASP A 229 12.88 -6.58 -2.23
CA ASP A 229 14.01 -6.08 -1.43
C ASP A 229 14.87 -5.11 -2.26
N THR A 230 15.44 -4.11 -1.59
CA THR A 230 16.41 -3.20 -2.22
C THR A 230 17.76 -3.89 -2.38
N ALA A 231 18.61 -3.36 -3.27
CA ALA A 231 19.97 -3.87 -3.44
C ALA A 231 20.81 -3.75 -2.15
N ASP A 232 20.45 -2.79 -1.30
CA ASP A 232 21.10 -2.52 0.00
C ASP A 232 20.58 -3.44 1.12
N GLY A 233 19.69 -4.39 0.81
CA GLY A 233 19.19 -5.40 1.75
C GLY A 233 17.97 -4.98 2.57
N GLN A 234 17.35 -3.83 2.29
CA GLN A 234 16.11 -3.42 2.94
C GLN A 234 14.95 -4.27 2.45
N GLN A 235 14.34 -5.02 3.36
CA GLN A 235 13.23 -5.92 3.02
C GLN A 235 12.01 -5.14 2.56
N GLN A 236 11.44 -5.51 1.41
CA GLN A 236 10.27 -4.84 0.82
C GLN A 236 10.41 -3.30 0.75
N GLY A 237 11.63 -2.78 0.57
CA GLY A 237 11.89 -1.34 0.44
C GLY A 237 11.59 -0.80 -0.97
N LYS A 238 11.40 -1.67 -1.96
CA LYS A 238 11.21 -1.33 -3.37
C LYS A 238 9.84 -1.81 -3.87
N LEU A 239 9.06 -0.93 -4.49
CA LEU A 239 7.81 -1.29 -5.16
C LEU A 239 7.97 -1.14 -6.68
N PRO A 240 8.02 -2.25 -7.44
CA PRO A 240 7.99 -2.21 -8.89
C PRO A 240 6.59 -1.88 -9.40
N LEU A 241 6.50 -0.90 -10.29
CA LEU A 241 5.29 -0.48 -10.97
C LEU A 241 5.48 -0.58 -12.48
N GLU A 242 4.42 -0.98 -13.18
CA GLU A 242 4.37 -0.96 -14.63
C GLU A 242 3.27 0.00 -15.09
N TRP A 243 3.60 0.82 -16.08
CA TRP A 243 2.66 1.71 -16.74
C TRP A 243 2.79 1.59 -18.25
N TYR A 244 1.67 1.40 -18.94
CA TYR A 244 1.66 1.43 -20.39
C TYR A 244 1.48 2.87 -20.85
N LEU A 245 2.54 3.46 -21.40
CA LEU A 245 2.48 4.79 -21.99
C LEU A 245 1.68 4.72 -23.27
N ASP A 246 0.54 5.40 -23.27
CA ASP A 246 -0.30 5.63 -24.44
C ASP A 246 -0.43 7.13 -24.75
N PHE A 247 -0.88 7.43 -25.97
CA PHE A 247 -1.18 8.81 -26.38
C PHE A 247 -2.70 9.02 -26.51
N SER A 248 -3.49 8.30 -25.72
CA SER A 248 -4.94 8.46 -25.75
C SER A 248 -5.31 9.81 -25.12
N SER A 249 -6.06 10.64 -25.86
CA SER A 249 -6.47 11.98 -25.41
C SER A 249 -5.31 12.90 -24.96
N ARG A 250 -5.36 13.46 -23.74
CA ARG A 250 -4.29 14.28 -23.11
C ARG A 250 -3.34 13.45 -22.23
N GLY A 251 -3.56 12.12 -22.16
CA GLY A 251 -2.88 11.22 -21.24
C GLY A 251 -3.83 10.57 -20.24
N SER A 252 -3.29 9.67 -19.41
CA SER A 252 -4.04 8.88 -18.44
C SER A 252 -3.22 8.70 -17.15
N GLN A 253 -3.90 8.42 -16.04
CA GLN A 253 -3.23 8.08 -14.78
C GLN A 253 -3.94 6.94 -14.04
N GLY A 254 -3.17 6.17 -13.30
CA GLY A 254 -3.61 5.13 -12.38
C GLY A 254 -3.37 5.56 -10.95
N ARG A 255 -4.35 5.34 -10.09
CA ARG A 255 -4.27 5.54 -8.64
C ARG A 255 -3.99 4.22 -7.95
N TRP A 256 -2.92 4.18 -7.19
CA TRP A 256 -2.56 3.11 -6.27
C TRP A 256 -2.83 3.55 -4.83
N ARG A 257 -3.46 2.69 -4.05
CA ARG A 257 -3.59 2.87 -2.60
C ARG A 257 -2.73 1.80 -1.94
N LEU A 258 -1.72 2.25 -1.23
CA LEU A 258 -0.67 1.42 -0.65
C LEU A 258 -0.62 1.62 0.86
N LYS A 259 0.00 0.68 1.56
CA LYS A 259 0.32 0.79 2.98
C LYS A 259 1.83 0.69 3.17
N VAL A 260 2.34 1.50 4.08
CA VAL A 260 3.75 1.55 4.46
C VAL A 260 3.84 1.36 5.97
N LYS A 261 4.75 0.51 6.43
CA LYS A 261 5.05 0.37 7.85
C LYS A 261 6.29 1.20 8.17
N LYS A 262 6.25 2.03 9.23
CA LYS A 262 7.44 2.68 9.79
C LYS A 262 8.10 1.75 10.80
N GLU A 263 9.35 1.41 10.56
CA GLU A 263 10.22 0.68 11.49
C GLU A 263 10.87 1.70 12.43
N LYS A 264 10.88 1.41 13.73
CA LYS A 264 11.45 2.31 14.74
C LYS A 264 12.97 2.30 14.61
N GLU A 265 13.54 3.31 13.96
CA GLU A 265 14.99 3.55 14.02
C GLU A 265 15.33 5.03 14.27
N ASN A 266 16.30 5.21 15.17
CA ASN A 266 16.66 6.43 15.88
C ASN A 266 17.67 7.29 15.09
N GLN A 267 17.48 7.45 13.77
CA GLN A 267 18.48 8.10 12.90
C GLN A 267 17.85 9.13 11.93
N GLU A 268 16.87 9.91 12.36
CA GLU A 268 16.15 10.85 11.46
C GLU A 268 16.75 12.27 11.36
N ILE A 269 17.78 12.64 12.14
CA ILE A 269 18.19 14.06 12.26
C ILE A 269 19.39 14.45 11.38
N GLU A 270 20.40 13.60 11.18
CA GLU A 270 21.60 13.97 10.40
C GLU A 270 21.37 13.99 8.88
N ASP A 271 20.54 13.08 8.35
CA ASP A 271 20.29 12.96 6.91
C ASP A 271 19.41 14.08 6.34
N ALA A 272 18.59 14.74 7.17
CA ALA A 272 17.67 15.78 6.72
C ALA A 272 18.40 17.08 6.34
N ALA A 273 19.42 17.48 7.11
CA ALA A 273 20.19 18.71 6.88
C ALA A 273 21.07 18.61 5.63
N GLN A 274 21.68 17.45 5.40
CA GLN A 274 22.51 17.20 4.23
C GLN A 274 21.66 17.17 2.94
N ARG A 275 20.43 16.63 3.02
CA ARG A 275 19.46 16.63 1.91
C ARG A 275 18.92 18.02 1.57
N GLU A 276 18.66 18.89 2.55
CA GLU A 276 18.21 20.27 2.27
C GLU A 276 19.28 21.08 1.52
N SER A 277 20.56 20.86 1.87
CA SER A 277 21.70 21.44 1.15
C SER A 277 21.78 20.97 -0.31
N VAL A 278 21.63 19.65 -0.54
CA VAL A 278 21.57 19.08 -1.89
C VAL A 278 20.35 19.60 -2.65
N MET A 279 19.19 19.75 -2.01
CA MET A 279 17.97 20.30 -2.63
C MET A 279 18.15 21.75 -3.07
N ARG A 280 18.81 22.60 -2.25
CA ARG A 280 19.14 23.98 -2.64
C ARG A 280 20.11 24.01 -3.81
N SER A 281 21.10 23.10 -3.84
CA SER A 281 22.04 22.99 -4.95
C SER A 281 21.34 22.52 -6.23
N TRP A 282 20.45 21.52 -6.15
CA TRP A 282 19.71 21.00 -7.29
C TRP A 282 18.72 22.02 -7.85
N ARG A 283 17.98 22.75 -7.01
CA ARG A 283 17.12 23.87 -7.46
C ARG A 283 17.93 24.94 -8.20
N ARG A 284 19.07 25.32 -7.63
CA ARG A 284 19.98 26.30 -8.25
C ARG A 284 20.53 25.80 -9.58
N GLN A 285 20.82 24.50 -9.71
CA GLN A 285 21.28 23.88 -10.95
C GLN A 285 20.16 23.80 -12.01
N ARG A 286 18.90 23.63 -11.58
CA ARG A 286 17.70 23.69 -12.43
C ARG A 286 17.41 25.10 -12.97
N GLU A 287 17.67 26.14 -12.17
CA GLU A 287 17.53 27.55 -12.58
C GLU A 287 18.65 28.02 -13.51
N LEU A 288 19.80 27.33 -13.52
CA LEU A 288 20.98 27.66 -14.32
C LEU A 288 21.12 26.80 -15.60
N ASP A 289 20.20 25.86 -15.83
CA ASP A 289 20.19 25.01 -17.03
C ASP A 289 19.68 25.82 -18.25
N PRO A 290 20.50 26.03 -19.30
CA PRO A 290 20.14 26.84 -20.47
C PRO A 290 18.95 26.29 -21.28
N ASP A 291 18.60 25.01 -21.11
CA ASP A 291 17.51 24.34 -21.82
C ASP A 291 16.19 24.31 -21.02
N TRP A 292 16.13 24.96 -19.84
CA TRP A 292 14.91 25.03 -19.02
C TRP A 292 13.93 26.08 -19.54
N ILE A 293 12.77 25.61 -20.03
CA ILE A 293 11.63 26.48 -20.40
C ILE A 293 10.64 26.50 -19.23
N ASN A 294 10.46 27.66 -18.62
CA ASN A 294 9.49 27.86 -17.54
C ASN A 294 8.05 27.79 -18.08
N PRO A 295 7.21 26.83 -17.62
CA PRO A 295 5.83 26.70 -18.09
C PRO A 295 4.89 27.85 -17.65
N GLU A 296 5.33 28.74 -16.76
CA GLU A 296 4.57 29.91 -16.30
C GLU A 296 5.10 31.26 -16.80
N SER A 297 6.06 31.26 -17.73
CA SER A 297 6.45 32.52 -18.40
C SER A 297 5.45 32.85 -19.52
N PRO A 298 4.81 34.05 -19.50
CA PRO A 298 3.77 34.43 -20.45
C PRO A 298 4.26 34.51 -21.90
#